data_AF-A0A7C7FYB0-F1
#
_entry.id   AF-A0A7C7FYB0-F1
#
_cell.length_a   1.000
_cell.length_b   1.000
_cell.length_c   1.000
_cell.angle_alpha   90.00
_cell.angle_beta   90.00
_cell.angle_gamma   90.00
#
_symmetry.space_group_name_H-M   'P 1'
#
loop_
_entity.id
_entity.type
_entity.pdbx_description
1 polymer ?
#
loop_
_entity_poly.entity_id
_entity_poly.type
_entity_poly.pdbx_seq_one_letter_code
_entity_poly.pdbx_strand_id
1 'polypeptide(L)'
;MPSPTRRLRVEEKEEPSIFLVGDQKQSVYGWRDARVEVVNTATKYLMNIRPKGGRQLHIRQSFRSRPALLHFLNDVFSGVPKEKEDVRWAFRYRKSDHFPVLESDDHDLTVGLAIAPTRARAASAVGDDIVRLLQENAYQPKDIAICFRSRTHYRVYEDALAQRGVPTYVYRGLGFYDSPEVRDIQALIRYLANPISELRAAEVLRSRFIGFSDTGLSLIAHQHRRRAKETPLLHLLKQAIPPETLPPTIPSEDHAIITNILPKVTAWLDIADQIPPS
;
A
#
# COMPACT_ATOMS: atom_id res chain seq x y z
N MET A 1 -12.80 -35.67 52.91
CA MET A 1 -12.28 -35.95 51.55
C MET A 1 -12.10 -34.61 50.84
N PRO A 2 -10.88 -34.04 50.79
CA PRO A 2 -10.65 -32.77 50.10
C PRO A 2 -10.56 -32.97 48.58
N SER A 3 -11.16 -32.06 47.82
CA SER A 3 -11.19 -32.02 46.35
C SER A 3 -9.78 -32.03 45.73
N PRO A 4 -9.58 -32.68 44.58
CA PRO A 4 -8.30 -32.65 43.89
C PRO A 4 -8.08 -31.26 43.27
N THR A 5 -7.14 -30.50 43.83
CA THR A 5 -6.62 -29.27 43.25
C THR A 5 -6.07 -29.57 41.86
N ARG A 6 -6.75 -29.05 40.83
CA ARG A 6 -6.28 -29.07 39.44
C ARG A 6 -4.96 -28.29 39.37
N ARG A 7 -3.83 -28.98 39.51
CA ARG A 7 -2.52 -28.41 39.17
C ARG A 7 -2.57 -28.03 37.70
N LEU A 8 -2.47 -26.73 37.42
CA LEU A 8 -2.13 -26.25 36.09
C LEU A 8 -0.83 -26.95 35.69
N ARG A 9 -0.90 -27.87 34.71
CA ARG A 9 0.31 -28.30 34.01
C ARG A 9 0.88 -27.02 33.41
N VAL A 10 2.06 -26.62 33.86
CA VAL A 10 2.90 -25.71 33.11
C VAL A 10 3.07 -26.39 31.75
N GLU A 11 2.41 -25.88 30.72
CA GLU A 11 2.63 -26.31 29.35
C GLU A 11 4.15 -26.24 29.12
N GLU A 12 4.74 -27.33 28.63
CA GLU A 12 6.12 -27.32 28.20
C GLU A 12 6.31 -26.08 27.32
N LYS A 13 7.24 -25.21 27.74
CA LYS A 13 7.53 -23.96 27.07
C LYS A 13 7.95 -24.32 25.64
N GLU A 14 7.01 -24.23 24.69
CA GLU A 14 7.31 -24.53 23.29
C GLU A 14 8.51 -23.69 22.89
N GLU A 15 9.58 -24.35 22.45
CA GLU A 15 10.74 -23.65 21.95
C GLU A 15 10.28 -22.71 20.83
N PRO A 16 10.65 -21.41 20.85
CA PRO A 16 10.20 -20.48 19.82
C PRO A 16 10.62 -21.01 18.43
N SER A 17 9.62 -21.39 17.63
CA SER A 17 9.86 -21.99 16.32
C SER A 17 9.84 -20.90 15.25
N ILE A 18 11.02 -20.46 14.80
CA ILE A 18 11.11 -19.58 13.63
C ILE A 18 11.06 -20.43 12.36
N PHE A 19 10.10 -20.15 11.48
CA PHE A 19 9.96 -20.76 10.16
C PHE A 19 10.08 -19.68 9.07
N LEU A 20 11.02 -19.85 8.15
CA LEU A 20 11.30 -18.90 7.06
C LEU A 20 10.82 -19.50 5.74
N VAL A 21 10.00 -18.75 5.00
CA VAL A 21 9.55 -19.10 3.65
C VAL A 21 9.89 -17.96 2.71
N GLY A 22 10.37 -18.28 1.53
CA GLY A 22 10.64 -17.30 0.49
C GLY A 22 10.98 -17.97 -0.84
N ASP A 23 10.90 -17.17 -1.90
CA ASP A 23 11.34 -17.56 -3.25
C ASP A 23 12.27 -16.48 -3.78
N GLN A 24 13.52 -16.83 -4.03
CA GLN A 24 14.52 -15.89 -4.54
C GLN A 24 14.17 -15.39 -5.94
N LYS A 25 13.44 -16.19 -6.74
CA LYS A 25 12.96 -15.82 -8.07
C LYS A 25 11.94 -14.68 -8.02
N GLN A 26 11.29 -14.47 -6.88
CA GLN A 26 10.24 -13.47 -6.67
C GLN A 26 10.75 -12.21 -5.95
N SER A 27 12.07 -12.05 -5.82
CA SER A 27 12.67 -10.86 -5.22
C SER A 27 12.58 -9.64 -6.15
N VAL A 28 11.43 -8.95 -6.13
CA VAL A 28 11.11 -7.80 -6.99
C VAL A 28 11.15 -6.43 -6.29
N TYR A 29 11.54 -6.40 -5.00
CA TYR A 29 11.56 -5.18 -4.17
C TYR A 29 12.98 -4.60 -3.99
N GLY A 30 13.92 -4.86 -4.90
CA GLY A 30 15.31 -4.36 -4.80
C GLY A 30 15.42 -2.84 -4.65
N TRP A 31 14.47 -2.08 -5.20
CA TRP A 31 14.36 -0.61 -5.06
C TRP A 31 13.94 -0.14 -3.65
N ARG A 32 13.54 -1.06 -2.76
CA ARG A 32 13.27 -0.83 -1.33
C ARG A 32 14.30 -1.55 -0.46
N ASP A 33 15.51 -1.73 -0.98
CA ASP A 33 16.62 -2.42 -0.30
C ASP A 33 16.35 -3.90 0.03
N ALA A 34 15.39 -4.55 -0.65
CA ALA A 34 15.22 -6.00 -0.53
C ALA A 34 16.36 -6.72 -1.28
N ARG A 35 17.20 -7.44 -0.54
CA ARG A 35 18.36 -8.17 -1.06
C ARG A 35 18.16 -9.68 -0.90
N VAL A 36 18.46 -10.45 -1.95
CA VAL A 36 18.28 -11.92 -1.94
C VAL A 36 19.17 -12.57 -0.88
N GLU A 37 20.33 -11.98 -0.56
CA GLU A 37 21.24 -12.47 0.47
C GLU A 37 20.64 -12.43 1.87
N VAL A 38 19.63 -11.60 2.14
CA VAL A 38 18.98 -11.58 3.46
C VAL A 38 18.38 -12.94 3.77
N VAL A 39 17.74 -13.59 2.80
CA VAL A 39 17.19 -14.94 2.96
C VAL A 39 18.31 -15.95 3.23
N ASN A 40 19.44 -15.83 2.53
CA ASN A 40 20.60 -16.71 2.73
C ASN A 40 21.21 -16.54 4.12
N THR A 41 21.39 -15.30 4.57
CA THR A 41 21.92 -14.96 5.89
C THR A 41 20.98 -15.43 6.99
N ALA A 42 19.67 -15.17 6.86
CA ALA A 42 18.66 -15.64 7.80
C ALA A 42 18.63 -17.17 7.88
N THR A 43 18.71 -17.87 6.74
CA THR A 43 18.76 -19.33 6.71
C THR A 43 19.98 -19.87 7.47
N LYS A 44 21.18 -19.31 7.22
CA LYS A 44 22.41 -19.69 7.93
C LYS A 44 22.30 -19.42 9.44
N TYR A 45 21.78 -18.25 9.82
CA TYR A 45 21.56 -17.89 11.21
C TYR A 45 20.61 -18.89 11.90
N LEU A 46 19.47 -19.19 11.28
CA LEU A 46 18.49 -20.14 11.81
C LEU A 46 19.03 -21.58 11.91
N MET A 47 19.89 -21.99 10.98
CA MET A 47 20.57 -23.29 11.05
C MET A 47 21.53 -23.37 12.23
N ASN A 48 22.24 -22.28 12.55
CA ASN A 48 23.25 -22.23 13.60
C ASN A 48 22.67 -22.12 15.01
N ILE A 49 21.53 -21.43 15.20
CA ILE A 49 20.92 -21.26 16.53
C ILE A 49 20.11 -22.49 16.99
N ARG A 50 19.81 -23.43 16.09
CA ARG A 50 19.00 -24.61 16.42
C ARG A 50 19.88 -25.73 16.98
N PRO A 51 19.63 -26.23 18.21
CA PRO A 51 20.46 -27.25 18.85
C PRO A 51 20.58 -28.56 18.06
N LYS A 52 19.54 -28.90 17.28
CA LYS A 52 19.47 -30.11 16.45
C LYS A 52 19.74 -29.84 14.96
N GLY A 53 20.18 -28.63 14.62
CA GLY A 53 20.26 -28.14 13.24
C GLY A 53 18.90 -27.74 12.66
N GLY A 54 18.91 -26.79 11.73
CA GLY A 54 17.71 -26.41 10.96
C GLY A 54 17.42 -27.39 9.81
N ARG A 55 16.15 -27.52 9.42
CA ARG A 55 15.75 -28.26 8.22
C ARG A 55 15.43 -27.28 7.10
N GLN A 56 16.07 -27.45 5.94
CA GLN A 56 15.73 -26.71 4.73
C GLN A 56 14.94 -27.61 3.77
N LEU A 57 13.76 -27.15 3.37
CA LEU A 57 12.87 -27.84 2.43
C LEU A 57 12.71 -27.00 1.17
N HIS A 58 12.59 -27.69 0.03
CA HIS A 58 12.42 -27.04 -1.27
C HIS A 58 11.14 -27.59 -1.92
N ILE A 59 10.20 -26.70 -2.24
CA ILE A 59 9.02 -27.02 -3.04
C ILE A 59 9.34 -26.58 -4.46
N ARG A 60 9.54 -27.55 -5.37
CA ARG A 60 9.92 -27.26 -6.77
C ARG A 60 8.74 -27.35 -7.74
N GLN A 61 7.76 -28.19 -7.43
CA GLN A 61 6.59 -28.39 -8.26
C GLN A 61 5.62 -27.22 -8.11
N SER A 62 5.13 -26.71 -9.25
CA SER A 62 4.03 -25.73 -9.25
C SER A 62 2.70 -26.47 -9.17
N PHE A 63 1.85 -26.05 -8.23
CA PHE A 63 0.45 -26.49 -8.13
C PHE A 63 -0.51 -25.44 -8.70
N ARG A 64 0.02 -24.33 -9.23
CA ARG A 64 -0.75 -23.17 -9.70
C ARG A 64 -0.81 -23.08 -11.23
N SER A 65 0.28 -23.43 -11.90
CA SER A 65 0.48 -23.13 -13.32
C SER A 65 0.45 -24.39 -14.17
N ARG A 66 -0.19 -24.31 -15.34
CA ARG A 66 -0.22 -25.37 -16.35
C ARG A 66 1.15 -25.55 -17.04
N PRO A 67 1.46 -26.74 -17.59
CA PRO A 67 2.73 -27.01 -18.29
C PRO A 67 3.13 -26.00 -19.36
N ALA A 68 2.21 -25.57 -20.22
CA ALA A 68 2.50 -24.59 -21.28
C ALA A 68 3.08 -23.27 -20.74
N LEU A 69 2.52 -22.76 -19.62
CA LEU A 69 3.03 -21.56 -18.98
C LEU A 69 4.38 -21.80 -18.30
N LEU A 70 4.60 -22.98 -17.69
CA LEU A 70 5.89 -23.31 -17.08
C LEU A 70 7.02 -23.42 -18.12
N HIS A 71 6.74 -24.02 -19.28
CA HIS A 71 7.65 -24.04 -20.43
C HIS A 71 8.03 -22.63 -20.85
N PHE A 72 7.03 -21.79 -21.12
CA PHE A 72 7.24 -20.40 -21.50
C PHE A 72 8.11 -19.64 -20.48
N LEU A 73 7.83 -19.77 -19.19
CA LEU A 73 8.62 -19.12 -18.14
C LEU A 73 10.07 -19.64 -18.11
N ASN A 74 10.27 -20.95 -18.20
CA ASN A 74 11.61 -21.55 -18.23
C ASN A 74 12.43 -21.02 -19.41
N ASP A 75 11.82 -20.91 -20.59
CA ASP A 75 12.48 -20.43 -21.80
C ASP A 75 12.80 -18.94 -21.72
N VAL A 76 11.82 -18.11 -21.36
CA VAL A 76 11.98 -16.66 -21.22
C VAL A 76 13.10 -16.33 -20.23
N PHE A 77 13.05 -16.88 -19.01
CA PHE A 77 14.07 -16.57 -17.99
C PHE A 77 15.44 -17.16 -18.28
N SER A 78 15.53 -18.22 -19.10
CA SER A 78 16.82 -18.73 -19.57
C SER A 78 17.47 -17.80 -20.60
N GLY A 79 16.66 -17.08 -21.38
CA GLY A 79 17.11 -16.10 -22.37
C GLY A 79 17.39 -14.70 -21.82
N VAL A 80 16.92 -14.37 -20.61
CA VAL A 80 17.20 -13.07 -19.98
C VAL A 80 18.71 -12.94 -19.75
N PRO A 81 19.36 -11.87 -20.28
CA PRO A 81 20.78 -11.65 -20.08
C PRO A 81 21.12 -11.62 -18.60
N LYS A 82 22.15 -12.39 -18.22
CA LYS A 82 22.72 -12.28 -16.88
C LYS A 82 23.42 -10.94 -16.83
N GLU A 83 22.89 -9.99 -16.06
CA GLU A 83 23.49 -8.66 -15.91
C GLU A 83 24.99 -8.75 -15.62
N LYS A 84 25.74 -7.69 -15.99
CA LYS A 84 27.15 -7.55 -15.67
C LYS A 84 27.38 -7.77 -14.17
N GLU A 85 28.56 -8.28 -13.81
CA GLU A 85 28.89 -8.84 -12.50
C GLU A 85 28.62 -7.93 -11.27
N ASP A 86 28.34 -6.65 -11.46
CA ASP A 86 28.21 -5.64 -10.40
C ASP A 86 26.98 -5.80 -9.50
N VAL A 87 25.92 -6.48 -9.92
CA VAL A 87 24.73 -6.72 -9.08
C VAL A 87 24.80 -8.10 -8.42
N ARG A 88 25.75 -8.27 -7.47
CA ARG A 88 25.96 -9.54 -6.74
C ARG A 88 24.75 -9.99 -5.92
N TRP A 89 23.88 -9.05 -5.57
CA TRP A 89 22.69 -9.30 -4.75
C TRP A 89 21.46 -9.75 -5.54
N ALA A 90 21.49 -9.66 -6.87
CA ALA A 90 20.39 -10.09 -7.70
C ALA A 90 20.38 -11.62 -7.86
N PHE A 91 19.17 -12.19 -7.83
CA PHE A 91 18.97 -13.59 -8.18
C PHE A 91 19.29 -13.82 -9.66
N ARG A 92 19.98 -14.92 -9.98
CA ARG A 92 20.33 -15.31 -11.35
C ARG A 92 19.68 -16.64 -11.69
N TYR A 93 18.78 -16.63 -12.67
CA TYR A 93 18.10 -17.85 -13.13
C TYR A 93 19.10 -18.81 -13.81
N ARG A 94 19.08 -20.07 -13.38
CA ARG A 94 19.93 -21.15 -13.92
C ARG A 94 19.06 -22.34 -14.33
N LYS A 95 19.66 -23.29 -15.05
CA LYS A 95 18.98 -24.54 -15.40
C LYS A 95 18.47 -25.32 -14.18
N SER A 96 19.18 -25.24 -13.04
CA SER A 96 18.73 -25.84 -11.77
C SER A 96 17.47 -25.19 -11.19
N ASP A 97 17.16 -23.98 -11.63
CA ASP A 97 16.00 -23.21 -11.20
C ASP A 97 14.79 -23.43 -12.11
N HIS A 98 14.90 -24.27 -13.15
CA HIS A 98 13.77 -24.62 -14.00
C HIS A 98 12.65 -25.24 -13.17
N PHE A 99 11.41 -24.81 -13.44
CA PHE A 99 10.24 -25.47 -12.90
C PHE A 99 10.13 -26.86 -13.55
N PRO A 100 9.98 -27.94 -12.76
CA PRO A 100 9.64 -29.25 -13.29
C PRO A 100 8.31 -29.14 -14.02
N VAL A 101 8.29 -29.63 -15.26
CA VAL A 101 7.06 -29.73 -16.05
C VAL A 101 6.62 -31.18 -16.05
N LEU A 102 5.42 -31.43 -15.51
CA LEU A 102 4.80 -32.74 -15.54
C LEU A 102 3.98 -32.86 -16.82
N GLU A 103 3.90 -34.07 -17.37
CA GLU A 103 3.01 -34.36 -18.49
C GLU A 103 1.56 -34.06 -18.09
N SER A 104 0.81 -33.49 -19.03
CA SER A 104 -0.62 -33.24 -18.90
C SER A 104 -1.29 -33.44 -20.24
N ASP A 105 -2.51 -33.97 -20.23
CA ASP A 105 -3.36 -34.14 -21.43
C ASP A 105 -3.93 -32.81 -21.97
N ASP A 106 -3.45 -31.69 -21.45
CA ASP A 106 -3.94 -30.34 -21.67
C ASP A 106 -3.34 -29.74 -22.96
N HIS A 107 -3.62 -30.37 -24.09
CA HIS A 107 -3.00 -30.06 -25.38
C HIS A 107 -3.47 -28.73 -26.01
N ASP A 108 -4.59 -28.16 -25.54
CA ASP A 108 -5.24 -27.01 -26.19
C ASP A 108 -4.87 -25.65 -25.59
N LEU A 109 -4.12 -25.62 -24.47
CA LEU A 109 -3.73 -24.35 -23.83
C LEU A 109 -2.39 -23.86 -24.37
N THR A 110 -2.41 -22.71 -25.03
CA THR A 110 -1.21 -22.05 -25.56
C THR A 110 -0.96 -20.70 -24.89
N VAL A 111 0.32 -20.33 -24.77
CA VAL A 111 0.71 -18.98 -24.37
C VAL A 111 0.83 -18.14 -25.64
N GLY A 112 -0.04 -17.13 -25.76
CA GLY A 112 -0.05 -16.21 -26.90
C GLY A 112 0.78 -14.95 -26.69
N LEU A 113 1.21 -14.32 -27.79
CA LEU A 113 1.85 -13.00 -27.81
C LEU A 113 1.06 -12.07 -28.72
N ALA A 114 0.48 -11.01 -28.14
CA ALA A 114 -0.17 -9.95 -28.90
C ALA A 114 0.78 -8.76 -29.09
N ILE A 115 1.04 -8.37 -30.34
CA ILE A 115 1.84 -7.19 -30.69
C ILE A 115 0.96 -6.22 -31.44
N ALA A 116 0.95 -4.96 -31.00
CA ALA A 116 0.19 -3.90 -31.63
C ALA A 116 1.03 -2.61 -31.73
N PRO A 117 0.80 -1.76 -32.76
CA PRO A 117 1.60 -0.56 -32.97
C PRO A 117 1.30 0.56 -31.97
N THR A 118 0.15 0.50 -31.28
CA THR A 118 -0.22 1.45 -30.24
C THR A 118 -0.82 0.75 -29.03
N ARG A 119 -0.74 1.38 -27.85
CA ARG A 119 -1.37 0.86 -26.62
C ARG A 119 -2.88 0.74 -26.75
N ALA A 120 -3.54 1.66 -27.45
CA ALA A 120 -4.98 1.60 -27.68
C ALA A 120 -5.37 0.38 -28.53
N ARG A 121 -4.60 0.07 -29.58
CA ARG A 121 -4.81 -1.17 -30.36
C ARG A 121 -4.50 -2.42 -29.55
N ALA A 122 -3.46 -2.41 -28.72
CA ALA A 122 -3.16 -3.51 -27.80
C ALA A 122 -4.31 -3.75 -26.82
N ALA A 123 -4.83 -2.68 -26.21
CA ALA A 123 -5.95 -2.75 -25.28
C ALA A 123 -7.24 -3.23 -25.94
N SER A 124 -7.52 -2.78 -27.17
CA SER A 124 -8.65 -3.29 -27.95
C SER A 124 -8.52 -4.79 -28.21
N ALA A 125 -7.37 -5.25 -28.70
CA ALA A 125 -7.13 -6.67 -28.98
C ALA A 125 -7.24 -7.54 -27.72
N VAL A 126 -6.67 -7.08 -26.60
CA VAL A 126 -6.82 -7.75 -25.30
C VAL A 126 -8.29 -7.78 -24.87
N GLY A 127 -9.04 -6.70 -25.10
CA GLY A 127 -10.48 -6.67 -24.83
C GLY A 127 -11.27 -7.67 -25.66
N ASP A 128 -10.94 -7.81 -26.95
CA ASP A 128 -11.57 -8.78 -27.86
C ASP A 128 -11.28 -10.22 -27.41
N ASP A 129 -10.03 -10.52 -27.04
CA ASP A 129 -9.64 -11.83 -26.51
C ASP A 129 -10.35 -12.15 -25.19
N ILE A 130 -10.49 -11.17 -24.30
CA ILE A 130 -11.21 -11.36 -23.02
C ILE A 130 -12.68 -11.67 -23.29
N VAL A 131 -13.35 -10.94 -24.19
CA VAL A 131 -14.74 -11.25 -24.56
C VAL A 131 -14.87 -12.65 -25.12
N ARG A 132 -13.95 -13.06 -26.02
CA ARG A 132 -13.91 -14.42 -26.56
C ARG A 132 -13.76 -15.46 -25.44
N LEU A 133 -12.84 -15.26 -24.51
CA LEU A 133 -12.63 -16.18 -23.37
C LEU A 133 -13.87 -16.31 -22.48
N LEU A 134 -14.56 -15.19 -22.22
CA LEU A 134 -15.79 -15.18 -21.41
C LEU A 134 -16.95 -15.92 -22.10
N GLN A 135 -16.97 -15.94 -23.44
CA GLN A 135 -18.01 -16.64 -24.22
C GLN A 135 -17.71 -18.13 -24.40
N GLU A 136 -16.44 -18.49 -24.66
CA GLU A 136 -16.07 -19.85 -25.08
C GLU A 136 -15.76 -20.81 -23.91
N ASN A 137 -15.20 -20.31 -22.80
CA ASN A 137 -14.48 -21.17 -21.85
C ASN A 137 -15.06 -21.14 -20.42
N ALA A 138 -16.32 -20.72 -20.25
CA ALA A 138 -16.99 -20.60 -18.95
C ALA A 138 -16.20 -19.78 -17.89
N TYR A 139 -15.30 -18.89 -18.33
CA TYR A 139 -14.60 -17.97 -17.43
C TYR A 139 -15.51 -16.82 -17.00
N GLN A 140 -15.28 -16.32 -15.79
CA GLN A 140 -15.90 -15.09 -15.30
C GLN A 140 -14.89 -13.94 -15.32
N PRO A 141 -15.33 -12.66 -15.36
CA PRO A 141 -14.42 -11.52 -15.33
C PRO A 141 -13.42 -11.56 -14.16
N LYS A 142 -13.83 -12.12 -13.01
CA LYS A 142 -12.98 -12.28 -11.82
C LYS A 142 -11.83 -13.28 -11.98
N ASP A 143 -11.90 -14.16 -12.97
CA ASP A 143 -10.89 -15.18 -13.24
C ASP A 143 -9.75 -14.62 -14.12
N ILE A 144 -9.93 -13.41 -14.65
CA ILE A 144 -9.01 -12.74 -15.57
C ILE A 144 -8.33 -11.56 -14.87
N ALA A 145 -7.00 -11.51 -14.95
CA ALA A 145 -6.20 -10.42 -14.43
C ALA A 145 -5.32 -9.80 -15.53
N ILE A 146 -5.30 -8.46 -15.60
CA ILE A 146 -4.37 -7.71 -16.46
C ILE A 146 -3.29 -7.10 -15.59
N CYS A 147 -2.05 -7.54 -15.79
CA CYS A 147 -0.89 -7.09 -15.03
C CYS A 147 -0.08 -6.06 -15.81
N PHE A 148 0.15 -4.89 -15.21
CA PHE A 148 0.96 -3.83 -15.80
C PHE A 148 2.27 -3.61 -15.02
N ARG A 149 3.32 -3.17 -15.74
CA ARG A 149 4.58 -2.77 -15.10
C ARG A 149 4.45 -1.50 -14.24
N SER A 150 3.60 -0.56 -14.66
CA SER A 150 3.27 0.69 -13.97
C SER A 150 1.79 1.03 -14.13
N ARG A 151 1.30 1.93 -13.28
CA ARG A 151 -0.09 2.42 -13.32
C ARG A 151 -0.35 3.52 -14.35
N THR A 152 0.62 3.87 -15.19
CA THR A 152 0.51 5.05 -16.05
C THR A 152 -0.58 4.93 -17.12
N HIS A 153 -0.89 3.70 -17.56
CA HIS A 153 -1.71 3.48 -18.76
C HIS A 153 -2.86 2.48 -18.55
N TYR A 154 -3.24 2.16 -17.32
CA TYR A 154 -4.32 1.17 -17.07
C TYR A 154 -5.68 1.65 -17.63
N ARG A 155 -5.94 2.96 -17.61
CA ARG A 155 -7.21 3.55 -18.11
C ARG A 155 -7.51 3.18 -19.55
N VAL A 156 -6.50 3.08 -20.41
CA VAL A 156 -6.68 2.68 -21.81
C VAL A 156 -7.27 1.26 -21.94
N TYR A 157 -6.93 0.37 -20.99
CA TYR A 157 -7.49 -0.99 -20.94
C TYR A 157 -8.86 -1.01 -20.27
N GLU A 158 -9.07 -0.18 -19.25
CA GLU A 158 -10.38 0.00 -18.61
C GLU A 158 -11.42 0.51 -19.62
N ASP A 159 -11.09 1.55 -20.40
CA ASP A 159 -11.95 2.10 -21.45
C ASP A 159 -12.27 1.05 -22.52
N ALA A 160 -11.28 0.28 -22.96
CA ALA A 160 -11.47 -0.78 -23.96
C ALA A 160 -12.40 -1.91 -23.46
N LEU A 161 -12.31 -2.27 -22.18
CA LEU A 161 -13.20 -3.26 -21.56
C LEU A 161 -14.60 -2.70 -21.32
N ALA A 162 -14.71 -1.45 -20.88
CA ALA A 162 -15.98 -0.75 -20.67
C ALA A 162 -16.78 -0.64 -21.97
N GLN A 163 -16.14 -0.33 -23.10
CA GLN A 163 -16.77 -0.32 -24.43
C GLN A 163 -17.38 -1.66 -24.84
N ARG A 164 -16.91 -2.76 -24.24
CA ARG A 164 -17.40 -4.14 -24.46
C ARG A 164 -18.34 -4.62 -23.37
N GLY A 165 -18.69 -3.76 -22.41
CA GLY A 165 -19.54 -4.11 -21.26
C GLY A 165 -18.88 -5.07 -20.27
N VAL A 166 -17.55 -5.20 -20.27
CA VAL A 166 -16.84 -6.09 -19.34
C VAL A 166 -16.57 -5.32 -18.04
N PRO A 167 -17.07 -5.79 -16.88
CA PRO A 167 -16.84 -5.13 -15.59
C PRO A 167 -15.37 -5.26 -15.17
N THR A 168 -14.81 -4.16 -14.69
CA THR A 168 -13.41 -4.08 -14.25
C THR A 168 -13.30 -3.69 -12.78
N TYR A 169 -12.21 -4.11 -12.15
CA TYR A 169 -11.85 -3.68 -10.81
C TYR A 169 -10.36 -3.37 -10.74
N VAL A 170 -10.01 -2.15 -10.32
CA VAL A 170 -8.62 -1.72 -10.14
C VAL A 170 -8.20 -1.94 -8.68
N TYR A 171 -7.41 -2.99 -8.44
CA TYR A 171 -6.91 -3.30 -7.09
C TYR A 171 -6.03 -2.19 -6.52
N ARG A 172 -6.40 -1.69 -5.35
CA ARG A 172 -5.84 -0.46 -4.73
C ARG A 172 -5.91 0.72 -5.70
N GLY A 173 -7.09 0.94 -6.28
CA GLY A 173 -7.39 2.17 -7.00
C GLY A 173 -6.91 3.37 -6.19
N LEU A 174 -6.19 4.26 -6.87
CA LEU A 174 -5.81 5.56 -6.33
C LEU A 174 -7.08 6.23 -5.80
N GLY A 175 -6.97 6.89 -4.65
CA GLY A 175 -7.90 7.98 -4.40
C GLY A 175 -8.67 7.90 -3.11
N PHE A 176 -8.97 6.76 -2.47
CA PHE A 176 -9.83 6.86 -1.28
C PHE A 176 -9.20 7.75 -0.19
N TYR A 177 -8.00 7.42 0.28
CA TYR A 177 -7.28 8.26 1.25
C TYR A 177 -6.62 9.50 0.64
N ASP A 178 -6.54 9.58 -0.69
CA ASP A 178 -5.95 10.71 -1.39
C ASP A 178 -6.99 11.76 -1.82
N SER A 179 -8.27 11.40 -1.78
CA SER A 179 -9.39 12.27 -2.09
C SER A 179 -9.35 13.45 -1.14
N PRO A 180 -9.52 14.68 -1.63
CA PRO A 180 -9.53 15.87 -0.79
C PRO A 180 -10.46 15.72 0.42
N GLU A 181 -11.63 15.07 0.24
CA GLU A 181 -12.66 14.89 1.28
C GLU A 181 -12.15 14.01 2.41
N VAL A 182 -11.50 12.91 2.05
CA VAL A 182 -10.94 11.98 3.04
C VAL A 182 -9.73 12.59 3.72
N ARG A 183 -8.91 13.37 3.01
CA ARG A 183 -7.78 14.10 3.62
C ARG A 183 -8.23 15.13 4.64
N ASP A 184 -9.27 15.90 4.35
CA ASP A 184 -9.81 16.88 5.32
C ASP A 184 -10.34 16.20 6.58
N ILE A 185 -11.08 15.10 6.43
CA ILE A 185 -11.56 14.30 7.58
C ILE A 185 -10.38 13.70 8.36
N GLN A 186 -9.36 13.20 7.68
CA GLN A 186 -8.14 12.70 8.32
C GLN A 186 -7.40 13.79 9.09
N ALA A 187 -7.31 15.00 8.55
CA ALA A 187 -6.70 16.14 9.24
C ALA A 187 -7.42 16.41 10.58
N LEU A 188 -8.77 16.45 10.54
CA LEU A 188 -9.59 16.62 11.74
C LEU A 188 -9.37 15.51 12.76
N ILE A 189 -9.51 14.23 12.36
CA ILE A 189 -9.33 13.09 13.26
C ILE A 189 -7.92 13.09 13.87
N ARG A 190 -6.89 13.36 13.06
CA ARG A 190 -5.50 13.43 13.54
C ARG A 190 -5.32 14.56 14.55
N TYR A 191 -5.90 15.73 14.31
CA TYR A 191 -5.86 16.84 15.26
C TYR A 191 -6.56 16.46 16.57
N LEU A 192 -7.77 15.90 16.51
CA LEU A 192 -8.51 15.47 17.71
C LEU A 192 -7.74 14.41 18.50
N ALA A 193 -7.06 13.47 17.83
CA ALA A 193 -6.21 12.46 18.48
C ALA A 193 -4.90 13.03 19.08
N ASN A 194 -4.46 14.22 18.66
CA ASN A 194 -3.30 14.91 19.23
C ASN A 194 -3.48 16.44 19.13
N PRO A 195 -4.29 17.03 20.02
CA PRO A 195 -4.67 18.44 19.95
C PRO A 195 -3.57 19.36 20.51
N ILE A 196 -2.34 18.86 20.67
CA ILE A 196 -1.15 19.64 21.03
C ILE A 196 -0.16 19.77 19.85
N SER A 197 -0.54 19.31 18.65
CA SER A 197 0.30 19.41 17.46
C SER A 197 -0.05 20.63 16.60
N GLU A 198 0.86 21.61 16.53
CA GLU A 198 0.76 22.78 15.63
C GLU A 198 0.65 22.39 14.16
N LEU A 199 1.35 21.35 13.72
CA LEU A 199 1.27 20.87 12.34
C LEU A 199 -0.14 20.38 12.00
N ARG A 200 -0.77 19.62 12.92
CA ARG A 200 -2.14 19.11 12.73
C ARG A 200 -3.17 20.23 12.83
N ALA A 201 -2.92 21.22 13.69
CA ALA A 201 -3.73 22.43 13.77
C ALA A 201 -3.73 23.21 12.45
N ALA A 202 -2.54 23.40 11.86
CA ALA A 202 -2.40 24.02 10.54
C ALA A 202 -3.16 23.24 9.46
N GLU A 203 -3.08 21.91 9.49
CA GLU A 203 -3.76 21.03 8.53
C GLU A 203 -5.30 21.18 8.62
N VAL A 204 -5.86 21.23 9.84
CA VAL A 204 -7.30 21.44 10.06
C VAL A 204 -7.74 22.86 9.67
N LEU A 205 -6.97 23.89 10.05
CA LEU A 205 -7.25 25.28 9.66
C LEU A 205 -7.28 25.45 8.13
N ARG A 206 -6.36 24.80 7.42
CA ARG A 206 -6.30 24.81 5.94
C ARG A 206 -7.39 23.97 5.27
N SER A 207 -7.99 23.02 5.98
CA SER A 207 -9.01 22.12 5.42
C SER A 207 -10.21 22.90 4.87
N ARG A 208 -10.98 22.28 3.97
CA ARG A 208 -12.20 22.90 3.43
C ARG A 208 -13.31 23.13 4.46
N PHE A 209 -13.20 22.56 5.66
CA PHE A 209 -14.13 22.84 6.75
C PHE A 209 -13.95 24.25 7.33
N ILE A 210 -12.73 24.79 7.30
CA ILE A 210 -12.38 26.09 7.88
C ILE A 210 -11.98 27.09 6.79
N GLY A 211 -11.12 26.67 5.84
CA GLY A 211 -10.73 27.46 4.68
C GLY A 211 -9.70 28.55 4.97
N PHE A 212 -8.91 28.40 6.05
CA PHE A 212 -7.92 29.41 6.44
C PHE A 212 -6.75 29.43 5.46
N SER A 213 -6.35 30.62 5.01
CA SER A 213 -5.37 30.76 3.92
C SER A 213 -3.93 30.46 4.37
N ASP A 214 -3.08 30.04 3.42
CA ASP A 214 -1.65 29.84 3.67
C ASP A 214 -0.95 31.12 4.16
N THR A 215 -1.39 32.28 3.66
CA THR A 215 -0.89 33.60 4.08
C THR A 215 -1.27 33.88 5.53
N GLY A 216 -2.53 33.65 5.90
CA GLY A 216 -3.02 33.79 7.28
C GLY A 216 -2.28 32.87 8.25
N LEU A 217 -2.13 31.58 7.89
CA LEU A 217 -1.37 30.61 8.67
C LEU A 217 0.06 31.09 8.92
N SER A 218 0.74 31.54 7.87
CA SER A 218 2.11 32.04 7.94
C SER A 218 2.23 33.27 8.84
N LEU A 219 1.34 34.25 8.69
CA LEU A 219 1.33 35.48 9.49
C LEU A 219 1.11 35.19 10.98
N ILE A 220 0.13 34.34 11.32
CA ILE A 220 -0.14 33.95 12.71
C ILE A 220 1.03 33.17 13.30
N ALA A 221 1.56 32.20 12.57
CA ALA A 221 2.71 31.41 13.01
C ALA A 221 3.97 32.27 13.21
N HIS A 222 4.21 33.28 12.36
CA HIS A 222 5.38 34.15 12.46
C HIS A 222 5.26 35.22 13.55
N GLN A 223 4.09 35.85 13.71
CA GLN A 223 3.87 36.89 14.72
C GLN A 223 4.12 36.37 16.15
N HIS A 224 3.68 35.14 16.42
CA HIS A 224 3.82 34.52 17.74
C HIS A 224 5.15 33.79 17.95
N ARG A 225 5.96 33.53 16.92
CA ARG A 225 7.37 33.14 17.14
C ARG A 225 8.21 34.29 17.71
N ARG A 226 7.85 35.55 17.43
CA ARG A 226 8.59 36.74 17.90
C ARG A 226 8.26 37.11 19.35
N ARG A 227 7.07 36.74 19.83
CA ARG A 227 6.65 36.87 21.23
C ARG A 227 6.84 35.49 21.85
N ALA A 228 7.81 35.29 22.74
CA ALA A 228 8.25 33.97 23.24
C ALA A 228 7.21 33.12 24.04
N LYS A 229 5.90 33.26 23.77
CA LYS A 229 4.80 32.51 24.40
C LYS A 229 3.90 31.86 23.35
N GLU A 230 4.03 30.54 23.35
CA GLU A 230 3.05 29.49 23.01
C GLU A 230 2.54 29.33 21.57
N THR A 231 2.11 28.09 21.33
CA THR A 231 1.60 27.44 20.13
C THR A 231 0.39 28.20 19.55
N PRO A 232 0.61 29.06 18.54
CA PRO A 232 -0.38 30.05 18.14
C PRO A 232 -1.54 29.49 17.34
N LEU A 233 -1.31 28.45 16.53
CA LEU A 233 -2.38 27.82 15.76
C LEU A 233 -3.26 26.95 16.65
N LEU A 234 -2.67 26.32 17.68
CA LEU A 234 -3.42 25.63 18.72
C LEU A 234 -4.29 26.60 19.51
N HIS A 235 -3.73 27.76 19.89
CA HIS A 235 -4.48 28.78 20.61
C HIS A 235 -5.66 29.25 19.75
N LEU A 236 -5.45 29.43 18.45
CA LEU A 236 -6.49 29.81 17.50
C LEU A 236 -7.63 28.79 17.38
N LEU A 237 -7.34 27.49 17.43
CA LEU A 237 -8.37 26.44 17.40
C LEU A 237 -9.05 26.19 18.76
N LYS A 238 -8.36 26.46 19.87
CA LYS A 238 -8.87 26.19 21.23
C LYS A 238 -9.60 27.38 21.85
N GLN A 239 -9.19 28.59 21.50
CA GLN A 239 -9.65 29.83 22.13
C GLN A 239 -9.85 30.89 21.05
N ALA A 240 -10.90 31.71 21.23
CA ALA A 240 -11.07 32.88 20.38
C ALA A 240 -9.91 33.85 20.64
N ILE A 241 -9.07 34.06 19.63
CA ILE A 241 -8.03 35.09 19.68
C ILE A 241 -8.70 36.45 19.56
N PRO A 242 -8.49 37.40 20.50
CA PRO A 242 -9.09 38.72 20.41
C PRO A 242 -8.67 39.42 19.11
N PRO A 243 -9.59 40.05 18.36
CA PRO A 243 -9.30 40.66 17.06
C PRO A 243 -8.14 41.66 17.10
N GLU A 244 -8.00 42.40 18.19
CA GLU A 244 -6.94 43.38 18.43
C GLU A 244 -5.53 42.79 18.52
N THR A 245 -5.41 41.46 18.66
CA THR A 245 -4.12 40.76 18.70
C THR A 245 -3.71 40.18 17.36
N LEU A 246 -4.58 40.24 16.34
CA LEU A 246 -4.31 39.71 15.01
C LEU A 246 -3.32 40.58 14.23
N PRO A 247 -2.53 39.99 13.31
CA PRO A 247 -1.69 40.77 12.40
C PRO A 247 -2.54 41.76 11.60
N PRO A 248 -2.17 43.06 11.53
CA PRO A 248 -2.93 44.05 10.75
C PRO A 248 -2.90 43.77 9.24
N THR A 249 -1.97 42.92 8.79
CA THR A 249 -1.82 42.50 7.39
C THR A 249 -2.54 41.19 7.07
N ILE A 250 -3.35 40.66 8.00
CA ILE A 250 -4.09 39.41 7.75
C ILE A 250 -5.17 39.64 6.68
N PRO A 251 -5.40 38.68 5.75
CA PRO A 251 -6.48 38.78 4.78
C PRO A 251 -7.85 38.98 5.45
N SER A 252 -8.74 39.74 4.81
CA SER A 252 -10.09 40.01 5.33
C SER A 252 -10.94 38.74 5.49
N GLU A 253 -10.77 37.78 4.58
CA GLU A 253 -11.43 36.47 4.64
C GLU A 253 -10.98 35.68 5.88
N ASP A 254 -9.67 35.61 6.12
CA ASP A 254 -9.10 34.98 7.31
C ASP A 254 -9.57 35.67 8.60
N HIS A 255 -9.65 37.01 8.59
CA HIS A 255 -10.22 37.76 9.72
C HIS A 255 -11.69 37.37 9.99
N ALA A 256 -12.49 37.16 8.95
CA ALA A 256 -13.88 36.70 9.08
C ALA A 256 -13.97 35.25 9.58
N ILE A 257 -13.06 34.37 9.17
CA ILE A 257 -12.97 32.99 9.67
C ILE A 257 -12.68 32.98 11.18
N ILE A 258 -11.71 33.77 11.62
CA ILE A 258 -11.31 33.84 13.03
C ILE A 258 -12.45 34.36 13.90
N THR A 259 -13.17 35.37 13.45
CA THR A 259 -14.23 36.01 14.24
C THR A 259 -15.55 35.22 14.23
N ASN A 260 -15.89 34.53 13.14
CA ASN A 260 -17.24 33.95 12.95
C ASN A 260 -17.29 32.42 12.91
N ILE A 261 -16.20 31.76 12.52
CA ILE A 261 -16.16 30.30 12.30
C ILE A 261 -15.46 29.62 13.47
N LEU A 262 -14.25 30.03 13.82
CA LEU A 262 -13.46 29.34 14.84
C LEU A 262 -14.08 29.26 16.24
N PRO A 263 -14.81 30.28 16.75
CA PRO A 263 -15.50 30.15 18.02
C PRO A 263 -16.57 29.04 18.05
N LYS A 264 -17.05 28.60 16.89
CA LYS A 264 -18.01 27.48 16.76
C LYS A 264 -17.31 26.12 16.64
N VAL A 265 -16.02 26.12 16.31
CA VAL A 265 -15.18 24.94 16.11
C VAL A 265 -14.55 24.44 17.41
N THR A 266 -14.40 25.32 18.41
CA THR A 266 -13.84 24.96 19.73
C THR A 266 -14.58 23.80 20.42
N ALA A 267 -15.90 23.68 20.19
CA ALA A 267 -16.74 22.60 20.71
C ALA A 267 -16.38 21.20 20.18
N TRP A 268 -15.60 21.09 19.09
CA TRP A 268 -15.22 19.79 18.53
C TRP A 268 -14.29 19.00 19.45
N LEU A 269 -13.47 19.68 20.25
CA LEU A 269 -12.60 19.04 21.24
C LEU A 269 -13.44 18.42 22.37
N ASP A 270 -14.43 19.16 22.87
CA ASP A 270 -15.31 18.69 23.94
C ASP A 270 -16.11 17.44 23.53
N ILE A 271 -16.50 17.36 22.25
CA ILE A 271 -17.18 16.19 21.69
C ILE A 271 -16.22 14.98 21.60
N ALA A 272 -14.97 15.20 21.19
CA ALA A 272 -14.00 14.12 21.03
C ALA A 272 -13.67 13.44 22.37
N ASP A 273 -13.54 14.21 23.45
CA ASP A 273 -13.25 13.71 24.80
C ASP A 273 -14.42 12.91 25.41
N GLN A 274 -15.63 13.02 24.86
CA GLN A 274 -16.81 12.26 25.28
C GLN A 274 -16.94 10.91 24.57
N ILE A 275 -16.09 10.60 23.58
CA ILE A 275 -16.13 9.33 22.86
C ILE A 275 -15.25 8.33 23.62
N PRO A 276 -15.83 7.28 24.25
CA PRO A 276 -15.04 6.29 24.95
C PRO A 276 -14.10 5.56 23.97
N PRO A 277 -12.87 5.22 24.38
CA PRO A 277 -12.01 4.35 23.58
C PRO A 277 -12.71 3.00 23.43
N SER A 278 -13.14 2.70 22.21
CA SER A 278 -13.68 1.40 21.80
C SER A 278 -12.61 0.32 21.82
#